data_AF-A0A7C7NF50-F1
#
_entry.id   AF-A0A7C7NF50-F1
#
_cell.length_a   1.000
_cell.length_b   1.000
_cell.length_c   1.000
_cell.angle_alpha   90.00
_cell.angle_beta   90.00
_cell.angle_gamma   90.00
#
_symmetry.space_group_name_H-M   'P 1'
#
loop_
_entity.id
_entity.type
_entity.pdbx_description
1 polymer ?
#
loop_
_entity_poly.entity_id
_entity_poly.type
_entity_poly.pdbx_seq_one_letter_code
_entity_poly.pdbx_strand_id
1 'polypeptide(L)'
;MDLKELVTNAIEIETLTGGCFLKLHQKFGDDPEASRVFSKLSAEELEHADVLKRQLALVETTPEAYIDIEPAMAQRQHTLLAQLRTLSQRIETESLTLDEALQTCLQIEEGDDKMIEDLRQSLGKMSVGTMAVEVLALQKHPEHNAEFLGMIRRRSTMRVTPTVSDSSSVGLSS
;
A
#
# COMPACT_ATOMS: atom_id res chain seq x y z
N MET A 1 -8.40 -4.67 22.07
CA MET A 1 -7.64 -5.37 21.03
C MET A 1 -6.37 -5.90 21.67
N ASP A 2 -6.08 -7.19 21.49
CA ASP A 2 -4.83 -7.79 21.94
C ASP A 2 -3.82 -7.86 20.78
N LEU A 3 -2.59 -8.31 21.06
CA LEU A 3 -1.54 -8.44 20.04
C LEU A 3 -1.92 -9.42 18.93
N LYS A 4 -2.64 -10.50 19.26
CA LYS A 4 -3.10 -11.48 18.28
C LYS A 4 -4.03 -10.83 17.27
N GLU A 5 -5.01 -10.06 17.75
CA GLU A 5 -5.94 -9.31 16.93
C GLU A 5 -5.22 -8.21 16.12
N LEU A 6 -4.25 -7.51 16.71
CA LEU A 6 -3.41 -6.53 16.01
C LEU A 6 -2.66 -7.14 14.82
N VAL A 7 -2.00 -8.29 15.01
CA VAL A 7 -1.27 -8.99 13.92
C VAL A 7 -2.24 -9.58 12.90
N THR A 8 -3.39 -10.11 13.34
CA THR A 8 -4.43 -10.64 12.44
C THR A 8 -4.96 -9.56 11.50
N ASN A 9 -5.27 -8.37 12.04
CA ASN A 9 -5.69 -7.23 11.23
C ASN A 9 -4.60 -6.79 10.25
N ALA A 10 -3.33 -6.83 10.65
CA ALA A 10 -2.22 -6.50 9.77
C ALA A 10 -2.10 -7.49 8.60
N ILE A 11 -2.26 -8.80 8.85
CA ILE A 11 -2.31 -9.81 7.78
C ILE A 11 -3.45 -9.50 6.80
N GLU A 12 -4.62 -9.13 7.32
CA GLU A 12 -5.77 -8.78 6.47
C GLU A 12 -5.47 -7.52 5.64
N ILE A 13 -4.87 -6.49 6.24
CA ILE A 13 -4.46 -5.26 5.56
C ILE A 13 -3.52 -5.59 4.40
N GLU A 14 -2.39 -6.26 4.66
CA GLU A 14 -1.40 -6.61 3.62
C GLU A 14 -2.01 -7.46 2.50
N THR A 15 -2.85 -8.43 2.87
CA THR A 15 -3.54 -9.29 1.90
C THR A 15 -4.50 -8.49 1.02
N LEU A 16 -5.25 -7.55 1.60
CA LEU A 16 -6.17 -6.69 0.87
C LEU A 16 -5.44 -5.66 0.01
N THR A 17 -4.32 -5.09 0.49
CA THR A 17 -3.46 -4.19 -0.28
C THR A 17 -2.92 -4.92 -1.51
N GLY A 18 -2.32 -6.10 -1.32
CA GLY A 18 -1.82 -6.93 -2.42
C GLY A 18 -2.92 -7.32 -3.42
N GLY A 19 -4.12 -7.64 -2.92
CA GLY A 19 -5.30 -7.90 -3.75
C GLY A 19 -5.78 -6.67 -4.54
N CYS A 20 -5.78 -5.48 -3.94
CA CYS A 20 -6.11 -4.23 -4.63
C CYS A 20 -5.10 -3.94 -5.74
N PHE A 21 -3.80 -4.09 -5.46
CA PHE A 21 -2.75 -3.92 -6.47
C PHE A 21 -2.88 -4.92 -7.62
N LEU A 22 -3.21 -6.19 -7.35
CA LEU A 22 -3.47 -7.17 -8.42
C LEU A 22 -4.63 -6.74 -9.32
N LYS A 23 -5.74 -6.25 -8.74
CA LYS A 23 -6.88 -5.77 -9.51
C LYS A 23 -6.53 -4.51 -10.32
N LEU A 24 -5.73 -3.60 -9.74
CA LEU A 24 -5.27 -2.39 -10.43
C LEU A 24 -4.32 -2.72 -11.59
N HIS A 25 -3.43 -3.70 -11.41
CA HIS A 25 -2.61 -4.25 -12.49
C HIS A 25 -3.47 -4.73 -13.66
N GLN A 26 -4.54 -5.49 -13.37
CA GLN A 26 -5.47 -5.97 -14.40
C GLN A 26 -6.26 -4.82 -15.05
N LYS A 27 -6.74 -3.87 -14.26
CA LYS A 27 -7.55 -2.73 -14.74
C LYS A 27 -6.74 -1.76 -15.61
N PHE A 28 -5.46 -1.55 -15.27
CA PHE A 28 -4.56 -0.65 -15.99
C PHE A 28 -3.53 -1.41 -16.84
N GLY A 29 -3.90 -2.60 -17.34
CA GLY A 29 -3.02 -3.45 -18.14
C GLY A 29 -2.48 -2.79 -19.42
N ASP A 30 -3.21 -1.82 -19.96
CA ASP A 30 -2.82 -1.05 -21.15
C ASP A 30 -1.77 0.05 -20.87
N ASP A 31 -1.51 0.37 -19.60
CA ASP A 31 -0.43 1.28 -19.17
C ASP A 31 0.74 0.41 -18.64
N PRO A 32 1.81 0.20 -19.44
CA PRO A 32 2.85 -0.76 -19.08
C PRO A 32 3.62 -0.40 -17.80
N GLU A 33 3.74 0.89 -17.50
CA GLU A 33 4.40 1.34 -16.28
C GLU A 33 3.53 1.04 -15.06
N ALA A 34 2.27 1.47 -15.07
CA ALA A 34 1.35 1.24 -13.97
C ALA A 34 1.12 -0.25 -13.73
N SER A 35 0.89 -1.01 -14.80
CA SER A 35 0.71 -2.46 -14.76
C SER A 35 1.90 -3.17 -14.11
N ARG A 36 3.14 -2.80 -14.50
CA ARG A 36 4.37 -3.37 -13.91
C ARG A 36 4.50 -3.03 -12.44
N VAL A 37 4.28 -1.77 -12.05
CA VAL A 37 4.41 -1.34 -10.65
C VAL A 37 3.37 -2.03 -9.79
N PHE A 38 2.09 -2.02 -10.17
CA PHE A 38 1.05 -2.69 -9.40
C PHE A 38 1.28 -4.20 -9.28
N SER A 39 1.79 -4.87 -10.32
CA SER A 39 2.14 -6.29 -10.23
C SER A 39 3.30 -6.54 -9.27
N LYS A 40 4.33 -5.69 -9.28
CA LYS A 40 5.48 -5.79 -8.36
C LYS A 40 5.00 -5.63 -6.91
N LEU A 41 4.32 -4.53 -6.63
CA LEU A 41 3.85 -4.21 -5.28
C LEU A 41 2.87 -5.27 -4.77
N SER A 42 1.99 -5.79 -5.63
CA SER A 42 1.09 -6.90 -5.25
C SER A 42 1.84 -8.12 -4.71
N ALA A 43 2.96 -8.50 -5.34
CA ALA A 43 3.76 -9.62 -4.88
C ALA A 43 4.45 -9.32 -3.54
N GLU A 44 4.97 -8.10 -3.38
CA GLU A 44 5.63 -7.65 -2.15
C GLU A 44 4.66 -7.64 -0.96
N GLU A 45 3.43 -7.12 -1.12
CA GLU A 45 2.45 -7.13 -0.03
C GLU A 45 1.98 -8.54 0.36
N LEU A 46 1.90 -9.46 -0.60
CA LEU A 46 1.57 -10.86 -0.29
C LEU A 46 2.71 -11.55 0.47
N GLU A 47 3.97 -11.21 0.17
CA GLU A 47 5.12 -11.66 0.96
C GLU A 47 5.09 -11.08 2.38
N HIS A 48 4.75 -9.80 2.54
CA HIS A 48 4.56 -9.18 3.86
C HIS A 48 3.46 -9.89 4.67
N ALA A 49 2.33 -10.21 4.04
CA ALA A 49 1.25 -10.96 4.67
C ALA A 49 1.73 -12.35 5.15
N ASP A 50 2.57 -13.04 4.37
CA ASP A 50 3.13 -14.34 4.73
C ASP A 50 4.16 -14.25 5.87
N VAL A 51 4.94 -13.18 5.94
CA VAL A 51 5.80 -12.88 7.10
C VAL A 51 4.93 -12.71 8.35
N LEU A 52 3.88 -11.87 8.28
CA LEU A 52 2.99 -11.63 9.42
C LEU A 52 2.25 -12.90 9.88
N LYS A 53 1.89 -13.81 8.97
CA LYS A 53 1.31 -15.12 9.34
C LYS A 53 2.27 -15.98 10.16
N ARG A 54 3.57 -15.99 9.81
CA ARG A 54 4.59 -16.68 10.62
C ARG A 54 4.71 -16.05 12.00
N GLN A 55 4.60 -14.73 12.09
CA GLN A 55 4.63 -14.01 13.37
C GLN A 55 3.39 -14.29 14.22
N LEU A 56 2.22 -14.35 13.62
CA LEU A 56 0.99 -14.74 14.31
C LEU A 56 1.14 -16.13 14.94
N ALA A 57 1.71 -17.10 14.22
CA ALA A 57 1.94 -18.44 14.76
C ALA A 57 2.85 -18.42 16.00
N LEU A 58 3.87 -17.55 16.03
CA LEU A 58 4.73 -17.38 17.20
C LEU A 58 3.98 -16.73 18.38
N VAL A 59 3.18 -15.68 18.11
CA VAL A 59 2.34 -15.03 19.12
C VAL A 59 1.35 -16.02 19.73
N GLU A 60 0.72 -16.88 18.92
CA GLU A 60 -0.21 -17.90 19.40
C GLU A 60 0.46 -18.95 20.32
N THR A 61 1.75 -19.20 20.15
CA THR A 61 2.52 -20.09 21.04
C THR A 61 3.02 -19.41 22.32
N THR A 62 2.86 -18.09 22.44
CA THR A 62 3.36 -17.29 23.58
C THR A 62 2.24 -16.46 24.23
N PRO A 63 1.23 -17.09 24.85
CA PRO A 63 0.05 -16.41 25.38
C PRO A 63 0.32 -15.47 26.56
N GLU A 64 1.47 -15.58 27.23
CA GLU A 64 1.84 -14.71 28.36
C GLU A 64 2.31 -13.31 27.92
N ALA A 65 2.55 -13.09 26.63
CA ALA A 65 3.01 -11.82 26.09
C ALA A 65 1.86 -10.85 25.80
N TYR A 66 0.94 -10.72 26.76
CA TYR A 66 -0.13 -9.75 26.73
C TYR A 66 0.48 -8.35 26.84
N ILE A 67 0.36 -7.58 25.76
CA ILE A 67 0.78 -6.19 25.69
C ILE A 67 -0.49 -5.37 25.52
N ASP A 68 -0.70 -4.40 26.40
CA ASP A 68 -1.74 -3.40 26.22
C ASP A 68 -1.47 -2.64 24.92
N ILE A 69 -2.33 -2.88 23.92
CA ILE A 69 -2.27 -2.21 22.63
C ILE A 69 -2.92 -0.84 22.76
N GLU A 70 -2.24 0.20 22.28
CA GLU A 70 -2.78 1.56 22.32
C GLU A 70 -4.06 1.64 21.47
N PRO A 71 -5.16 2.22 21.99
CA PRO A 71 -6.42 2.34 21.25
C PRO A 71 -6.27 3.03 19.89
N ALA A 72 -5.28 3.92 19.76
CA ALA A 72 -4.98 4.60 18.51
C ALA A 72 -4.50 3.64 17.40
N MET A 73 -3.78 2.57 17.75
CA MET A 73 -3.32 1.55 16.79
C MET A 73 -4.51 0.78 16.20
N ALA A 74 -5.43 0.35 17.07
CA ALA A 74 -6.68 -0.29 16.65
C ALA A 74 -7.50 0.60 15.71
N GLN A 75 -7.66 1.88 16.07
CA GLN A 75 -8.40 2.83 15.26
C GLN A 75 -7.75 3.05 13.88
N ARG A 76 -6.41 3.07 13.81
CA ARG A 76 -5.68 3.17 12.53
C ARG A 76 -5.94 1.96 11.64
N GLN A 77 -5.79 0.74 12.17
CA GLN A 77 -6.05 -0.48 11.40
C GLN A 77 -7.50 -0.57 10.91
N HIS A 78 -8.48 -0.22 11.75
CA HIS A 78 -9.89 -0.21 11.32
C HIS A 78 -10.14 0.81 10.20
N THR A 79 -9.54 2.00 10.31
CA THR A 79 -9.63 3.02 9.26
C THR A 79 -9.02 2.52 7.94
N LEU A 80 -7.83 1.91 8.02
CA LEU A 80 -7.12 1.41 6.85
C LEU A 80 -7.88 0.24 6.18
N LEU A 81 -8.40 -0.70 6.97
CA LEU A 81 -9.27 -1.78 6.47
C LEU A 81 -10.52 -1.23 5.76
N ALA A 82 -11.16 -0.20 6.32
CA ALA A 82 -12.30 0.44 5.69
C ALA A 82 -11.92 1.07 4.34
N GLN A 83 -10.80 1.80 4.30
CA GLN A 83 -10.28 2.41 3.07
C GLN A 83 -9.95 1.36 2.00
N LEU A 84 -9.29 0.26 2.38
CA LEU A 84 -8.94 -0.85 1.48
C LEU A 84 -10.19 -1.54 0.92
N ARG A 85 -11.18 -1.82 1.77
CA ARG A 85 -12.44 -2.42 1.32
C ARG A 85 -13.19 -1.50 0.36
N THR A 86 -13.23 -0.19 0.65
CA THR A 86 -13.79 0.81 -0.25
C THR A 86 -13.03 0.86 -1.58
N LEU A 87 -11.70 0.90 -1.57
CA LEU A 87 -10.90 0.89 -2.80
C LEU A 87 -11.16 -0.38 -3.61
N SER A 88 -11.12 -1.55 -2.97
CA SER A 88 -11.38 -2.85 -3.60
C SER A 88 -12.73 -2.87 -4.33
N GLN A 89 -13.79 -2.33 -3.70
CA GLN A 89 -15.10 -2.19 -4.32
C GLN A 89 -15.06 -1.21 -5.50
N ARG A 90 -14.48 -0.02 -5.33
CA ARG A 90 -14.41 1.00 -6.37
C ARG A 90 -13.68 0.53 -7.62
N ILE A 91 -12.62 -0.26 -7.47
CA ILE A 91 -11.88 -0.85 -8.60
C ILE A 91 -12.81 -1.68 -9.49
N GLU A 92 -13.75 -2.43 -8.88
CA GLU A 92 -14.69 -3.31 -9.56
C GLU A 92 -15.91 -2.58 -10.12
N THR A 93 -16.43 -1.58 -9.40
CA THR A 93 -17.74 -0.98 -9.72
C THR A 93 -17.67 0.35 -10.44
N GLU A 94 -16.53 1.05 -10.41
CA GLU A 94 -16.41 2.41 -10.92
C GLU A 94 -15.41 2.54 -12.08
N SER A 95 -15.60 3.61 -12.86
CA SER A 95 -14.59 4.11 -13.79
C SER A 95 -13.51 4.90 -13.03
N LEU A 96 -12.68 4.18 -12.28
CA LEU A 96 -11.55 4.75 -11.56
C LEU A 96 -10.45 5.16 -12.54
N THR A 97 -10.03 6.43 -12.52
CA THR A 97 -8.87 6.87 -13.30
C THR A 97 -7.57 6.41 -12.66
N LEU A 98 -6.49 6.28 -13.46
CA LEU A 98 -5.19 5.89 -12.93
C LEU A 98 -4.66 6.90 -11.91
N ASP A 99 -4.91 8.20 -12.08
CA ASP A 99 -4.45 9.19 -11.11
C ASP A 99 -5.17 9.07 -9.76
N GLU A 100 -6.49 8.84 -9.78
CA GLU A 100 -7.26 8.60 -8.55
C GLU A 100 -6.80 7.33 -7.85
N ALA A 101 -6.52 6.27 -8.63
CA ALA A 101 -5.96 5.03 -8.10
C ALA A 101 -4.61 5.28 -7.42
N LEU A 102 -3.68 5.96 -8.10
CA LEU A 102 -2.35 6.28 -7.57
C LEU A 102 -2.41 7.11 -6.28
N GLN A 103 -3.27 8.13 -6.23
CA GLN A 103 -3.46 8.94 -5.03
C GLN A 103 -4.05 8.13 -3.87
N THR A 104 -5.01 7.25 -4.16
CA THR A 104 -5.60 6.39 -3.13
C THR A 104 -4.58 5.36 -2.61
N CYS A 105 -3.76 4.79 -3.49
CA CYS A 105 -2.70 3.85 -3.11
C CYS A 105 -1.65 4.53 -2.23
N LEU A 106 -1.23 5.75 -2.57
CA LEU A 106 -0.29 6.53 -1.74
C LEU A 106 -0.83 6.75 -0.31
N GLN A 107 -2.12 7.08 -0.17
CA GLN A 107 -2.75 7.26 1.16
C GLN A 107 -2.81 5.95 1.96
N ILE A 108 -3.04 4.82 1.28
CA ILE A 108 -3.06 3.50 1.89
C ILE A 108 -1.67 3.14 2.41
N GLU A 109 -0.64 3.27 1.57
CA GLU A 109 0.76 3.00 1.96
C GLU A 109 1.22 3.89 3.13
N GLU A 110 0.88 5.18 3.14
CA GLU A 110 1.18 6.06 4.28
C GLU A 110 0.49 5.64 5.58
N GLY A 111 -0.69 5.01 5.47
CA GLY A 111 -1.40 4.40 6.59
C GLY A 111 -0.73 3.10 7.04
N ASP A 112 -0.29 2.32 6.07
CA ASP A 112 0.35 1.03 6.26
C ASP A 112 1.73 1.16 6.93
N ASP A 113 2.54 2.12 6.50
CA ASP A 113 3.82 2.49 7.14
C ASP A 113 3.65 2.75 8.65
N LYS A 114 2.58 3.46 9.03
CA LYS A 114 2.28 3.72 10.44
C LYS A 114 1.83 2.46 11.18
N MET A 115 1.05 1.60 10.54
CA MET A 115 0.66 0.31 11.12
C MET A 115 1.88 -0.60 11.35
N ILE A 116 2.82 -0.67 10.41
CA ILE A 116 4.05 -1.45 10.56
C ILE A 116 4.90 -0.91 11.71
N GLU A 117 5.00 0.41 11.87
CA GLU A 117 5.66 1.02 13.02
C GLU A 117 4.98 0.65 14.35
N ASP A 118 3.64 0.68 14.39
CA ASP A 118 2.86 0.26 15.57
C ASP A 118 3.12 -1.21 15.94
N LEU A 119 3.18 -2.09 14.93
CA LEU A 119 3.51 -3.51 15.11
C LEU A 119 4.92 -3.69 15.64
N ARG A 120 5.90 -2.96 15.09
CA ARG A 120 7.28 -3.00 15.57
C ARG A 120 7.40 -2.59 17.03
N GLN A 121 6.71 -1.51 17.43
CA GLN A 121 6.69 -1.06 18.82
C GLN A 121 6.01 -2.07 19.74
N SER A 122 4.93 -2.70 19.28
CA SER A 122 4.19 -3.70 20.07
C SER A 122 4.96 -5.00 20.20
N LEU A 123 5.56 -5.51 19.12
CA LEU A 123 6.35 -6.75 19.12
C LEU A 123 7.73 -6.57 19.76
N GLY A 124 8.36 -5.40 19.64
CA GLY A 124 9.64 -5.09 20.28
C GLY A 124 9.58 -5.04 21.81
N LYS A 125 8.38 -4.89 22.39
CA LYS A 125 8.14 -5.00 23.84
C LYS A 125 8.11 -6.47 24.31
N MET A 126 7.99 -7.45 23.41
CA MET A 126 8.11 -8.86 23.76
C MET A 126 9.60 -9.21 23.90
N SER A 127 10.04 -9.64 25.08
CA SER A 127 11.43 -10.00 25.38
C SER A 127 11.95 -11.28 24.69
N VAL A 128 11.18 -11.84 23.76
CA VAL A 128 11.51 -13.08 23.06
C VAL A 128 12.26 -12.73 21.77
N GLY A 129 13.60 -12.81 21.85
CA GLY A 129 14.53 -12.31 20.83
C GLY A 129 14.34 -12.86 19.40
N THR A 130 13.52 -13.89 19.18
CA THR A 130 13.22 -14.43 17.83
C THR A 130 12.04 -13.74 17.14
N MET A 131 11.04 -13.22 17.88
CA MET A 131 9.85 -12.57 17.28
C MET A 131 10.16 -11.15 16.76
N ALA A 132 11.10 -10.45 17.38
CA ALA A 132 11.50 -9.12 16.94
C ALA A 132 12.21 -9.14 15.57
N VAL A 133 12.93 -10.22 15.21
CA VAL A 133 13.87 -10.20 14.07
C VAL A 133 13.15 -10.19 12.72
N GLU A 134 12.06 -10.95 12.56
CA GLU A 134 11.34 -11.03 11.27
C GLU A 134 10.41 -9.82 11.05
N VAL A 135 9.83 -9.22 12.10
CA VAL A 135 9.09 -7.94 11.95
C VAL A 135 10.02 -6.75 11.79
N LEU A 136 11.23 -6.81 12.35
CA LEU A 136 12.27 -5.86 11.97
C LEU A 136 12.68 -6.03 10.50
N ALA A 137 12.56 -7.24 9.93
CA ALA A 137 12.75 -7.52 8.51
C ALA A 137 11.57 -7.14 7.61
N LEU A 138 10.37 -6.84 8.16
CA LEU A 138 9.29 -6.11 7.46
C LEU A 138 9.67 -4.64 7.21
N GLN A 139 10.93 -4.37 6.81
CA GLN A 139 11.27 -3.08 6.22
C GLN A 139 10.48 -2.97 4.93
N LYS A 140 9.26 -2.41 5.00
CA LYS A 140 8.61 -1.87 3.82
C LYS A 140 9.60 -0.93 3.18
N HIS A 141 9.89 -1.21 1.92
CA HIS A 141 10.83 -0.43 1.19
C HIS A 141 10.29 1.00 1.14
N PRO A 142 11.07 2.06 1.48
CA PRO A 142 10.70 3.45 1.17
C PRO A 142 10.42 3.68 -0.33
N GLU A 143 10.51 2.63 -1.14
CA GLU A 143 10.27 2.53 -2.56
C GLU A 143 8.77 2.52 -2.92
N HIS A 144 7.83 1.99 -2.12
CA HIS A 144 6.41 1.92 -2.55
C HIS A 144 5.82 3.33 -2.79
N ASN A 145 5.90 4.18 -1.76
CA ASN A 145 5.52 5.59 -1.85
C ASN A 145 6.32 6.33 -2.92
N ALA A 146 7.61 6.02 -3.08
CA ALA A 146 8.45 6.64 -4.10
C ALA A 146 8.04 6.25 -5.54
N GLU A 147 7.62 5.01 -5.76
CA GLU A 147 7.10 4.52 -7.05
C GLU A 147 5.80 5.25 -7.42
N PHE A 148 4.85 5.36 -6.47
CA PHE A 148 3.61 6.11 -6.67
C PHE A 148 3.88 7.60 -6.95
N LEU A 149 4.69 8.25 -6.12
CA LEU A 149 5.07 9.66 -6.32
C LEU A 149 5.82 9.86 -7.65
N GLY A 150 6.68 8.91 -8.03
CA GLY A 150 7.40 8.91 -9.29
C GLY A 150 6.45 8.90 -10.49
N MET A 151 5.47 8.00 -10.49
CA MET A 151 4.46 7.92 -11.54
C MET A 151 3.60 9.19 -11.60
N ILE A 152 3.12 9.69 -10.46
CA ILE A 152 2.33 10.93 -10.39
C ILE A 152 3.11 12.11 -11.00
N ARG A 153 4.39 12.24 -10.69
CA ARG A 153 5.25 13.32 -11.22
C ARG A 153 5.46 13.21 -12.73
N ARG A 154 5.77 12.01 -13.24
CA ARG A 154 5.99 11.76 -14.69
C ARG A 154 4.74 12.05 -15.52
N ARG A 155 3.57 11.64 -15.01
CA ARG A 155 2.27 11.91 -15.66
C ARG A 155 1.91 13.38 -15.65
N SER A 156 2.24 14.09 -14.57
CA SER A 156 2.04 15.54 -14.47
C SER A 156 2.94 16.30 -15.46
N THR A 157 4.15 15.83 -15.73
CA THR A 157 5.05 16.44 -16.72
C THR A 157 4.61 16.17 -18.16
N MET A 158 4.11 14.97 -18.48
CA MET A 158 3.59 14.64 -19.82
C MET A 158 2.34 15.43 -20.20
N ARG A 159 1.52 15.86 -19.22
CA ARG A 159 0.34 16.71 -19.47
C ARG A 159 0.68 18.17 -19.75
N VAL A 160 1.86 18.63 -19.36
CA VAL A 160 2.26 20.06 -19.41
C VAL A 160 3.03 20.39 -20.69
N THR A 161 3.51 19.41 -21.46
CA THR A 161 4.05 19.68 -22.81
C THR A 161 2.94 20.23 -23.71
N PRO A 162 2.92 21.54 -24.04
CA PRO A 162 2.00 22.07 -25.01
C PRO A 162 2.52 21.60 -26.37
N THR A 163 1.67 20.94 -27.14
CA THR A 163 1.84 20.91 -28.59
C THR A 163 1.79 22.36 -29.05
N VAL A 164 2.96 22.98 -29.24
CA VAL A 164 3.05 24.25 -29.94
C VAL A 164 2.65 23.93 -31.38
N SER A 165 1.36 24.11 -31.66
CA SER A 165 0.86 24.26 -33.01
C SER A 165 1.51 25.50 -33.59
N ASP A 166 2.54 25.31 -34.42
CA ASP A 166 3.05 26.39 -35.25
C ASP A 166 2.11 26.55 -36.45
N SER A 167 0.98 27.21 -36.18
CA SER A 167 0.12 27.79 -37.20
C SER A 167 0.62 29.20 -37.50
N SER A 168 1.41 29.34 -38.56
CA SER A 168 1.69 30.62 -39.24
C SER A 168 1.42 30.40 -40.73
N SER A 169 0.16 30.60 -41.15
CA SER A 169 -0.40 31.83 -41.73
C SER A 169 -0.14 31.95 -43.24
N VAL A 170 -1.24 31.77 -43.97
CA VAL A 170 -1.46 32.06 -45.39
C VAL A 170 -0.82 33.40 -45.78
N GLY A 171 0.19 33.35 -46.65
CA GLY A 171 0.72 34.53 -47.35
C GLY A 171 -0.06 34.78 -48.65
N LEU A 172 -1.02 35.71 -48.59
CA LEU A 172 -1.58 36.37 -49.77
C LEU A 172 -0.92 37.76 -49.89
N SER A 173 -0.15 37.97 -50.95
CA SER A 173 0.27 39.24 -51.59
C SER A 173 1.25 38.86 -52.71
N SER A 174 1.12 39.19 -53.99
CA SER A 174 0.24 40.07 -54.76
C SER A 174 0.12 39.51 -56.18
#